data_AF-R7W524-F1
#
_entry.id   AF-R7W524-F1
#
_cell.length_a   1.000
_cell.length_b   1.000
_cell.length_c   1.000
_cell.angle_alpha   90.00
_cell.angle_beta   90.00
_cell.angle_gamma   90.00
#
_symmetry.space_group_name_H-M   'P 1'
#
loop_
_entity.id
_entity.type
_entity.pdbx_description
1 polymer ?
#
loop_
_entity_poly.entity_id
_entity_poly.type
_entity_poly.pdbx_seq_one_letter_code
_entity_poly.pdbx_strand_id
1 'polypeptide(L)'
;MAVLENTGNLVVRSPNGSMLWQSFDHYTDTVLPGMKLRFKYGAQGGGQHLVSWKGPGDPSPGRFSYGADPATHLQIFVWDGDRPVVRSSPWTGYLVVSERQYQQDNNGAAVVVYMSVVDDGEEIYMTYTVAADAPRIRYVVTHSGEYQLRSWSNKSSVWLVLSRWPSQECKRYGYCGPYGYCDDLVRTCKCLHGFEPENTKEWDKGRFSAGCRRKDLLDCKDDGFLALPGMKSPDGFTRVGRDMSTSEECAAECRRNCSCVAYAYANLSSGRRSGGNVSRCLVWSADLVDTAKIGEGLDSDTLYLRLAGLNGEKPRGIVVMIVSPILGTGVVALCILLAWLKFKGHKKSPTLRLTYDAEHSFSDKLTETVNLTSWPHLSG
;
A
#
# COMPACT_ATOMS: atom_id res chain seq x y z
N MET A 1 5.62 6.28 42.07
CA MET A 1 6.08 7.47 41.32
C MET A 1 5.41 7.49 39.96
N ALA A 2 4.90 8.64 39.52
CA ALA A 2 4.42 8.81 38.13
C ALA A 2 5.52 9.52 37.32
N VAL A 3 5.79 9.03 36.11
CA VAL A 3 6.86 9.53 35.24
C VAL A 3 6.32 9.62 33.82
N LEU A 4 6.48 10.79 33.18
CA LEU A 4 6.25 10.95 31.75
C LEU A 4 7.55 10.69 31.00
N GLU A 5 7.57 9.67 30.15
CA GLU A 5 8.73 9.29 29.35
C GLU A 5 8.83 10.13 28.07
N ASN A 6 10.02 10.16 27.46
CA ASN A 6 10.25 10.88 26.19
C ASN A 6 9.41 10.35 25.03
N THR A 7 8.92 9.12 25.13
CA THR A 7 7.99 8.50 24.17
C THR A 7 6.57 9.07 24.27
N GLY A 8 6.27 9.84 25.33
CA GLY A 8 4.92 10.28 25.67
C GLY A 8 4.15 9.30 26.56
N ASN A 9 4.77 8.17 26.96
CA ASN A 9 4.15 7.21 27.87
C ASN A 9 4.17 7.73 29.31
N LEU A 10 3.01 7.87 29.93
CA LEU A 10 2.89 8.16 31.35
C LEU A 10 2.86 6.85 32.12
N VAL A 11 3.89 6.60 32.92
CA VAL A 11 4.07 5.34 33.65
C VAL A 11 3.99 5.58 35.16
N VAL A 12 3.20 4.75 35.84
CA VAL A 12 3.16 4.69 37.31
C VAL A 12 3.98 3.48 37.76
N ARG A 13 4.97 3.74 38.60
CA ARG A 13 5.87 2.73 39.17
C ARG A 13 5.70 2.62 40.69
N SER A 14 5.85 1.41 41.21
CA SER A 14 5.92 1.16 42.64
C SER A 14 7.25 1.67 43.23
N PRO A 15 7.40 1.72 44.57
CA PRO A 15 8.68 2.09 45.21
C PRO A 15 9.86 1.18 44.82
N ASN A 16 9.61 -0.08 44.44
CA ASN A 16 10.66 -1.02 44.01
C ASN A 16 11.00 -0.91 42.51
N GLY A 17 10.38 0.03 41.79
CA GLY A 17 10.60 0.27 40.37
C GLY A 17 9.71 -0.55 39.42
N SER A 18 8.89 -1.48 39.93
CA SER A 18 7.96 -2.25 39.09
C SER A 18 6.91 -1.33 38.44
N MET A 19 6.62 -1.57 37.15
CA MET A 19 5.55 -0.87 36.45
C MET A 19 4.19 -1.39 36.94
N LEU A 20 3.35 -0.47 37.40
CA LEU A 20 2.00 -0.76 37.91
C LEU A 20 0.92 -0.37 36.90
N TRP A 21 1.18 0.65 36.09
CA TRP A 21 0.25 1.18 35.09
C TRP A 21 1.00 1.99 34.04
N GLN A 22 0.47 2.04 32.81
CA GLN A 22 0.97 2.93 31.76
C GLN A 22 -0.14 3.45 30.85
N SER A 23 -0.01 4.68 30.36
CA SER A 23 -1.02 5.29 29.49
C SER A 23 -1.11 4.61 28.12
N PHE A 24 -0.02 4.01 27.64
CA PHE A 24 -0.02 3.30 26.34
C PHE A 24 -0.94 2.07 26.30
N ASP A 25 -1.44 1.59 27.43
CA ASP A 25 -2.43 0.50 27.49
C ASP A 25 -3.88 1.01 27.45
N HIS A 26 -4.08 2.33 27.40
CA HIS A 26 -5.39 2.99 27.41
C HIS A 26 -5.54 3.90 26.19
N TYR A 27 -6.08 3.36 25.11
CA TYR A 27 -6.21 4.08 23.84
C TYR A 27 -7.26 5.20 23.90
N THR A 28 -7.01 6.23 23.10
CA THR A 28 -7.94 7.32 22.79
C THR A 28 -8.12 7.39 21.27
N ASP A 29 -7.90 8.53 20.64
CA ASP A 29 -8.00 8.71 19.18
C ASP A 29 -6.64 8.54 18.47
N THR A 30 -5.54 8.49 19.22
CA THR A 30 -4.17 8.68 18.71
C THR A 30 -3.26 7.49 19.00
N VAL A 31 -2.40 7.15 18.03
CA VAL A 31 -1.24 6.25 18.21
C VAL A 31 0.04 7.03 17.98
N LEU A 32 0.98 6.91 18.91
CA LEU A 32 2.31 7.49 18.90
C LEU A 32 3.36 6.44 18.49
N PRO A 33 4.57 6.87 18.05
CA PRO A 33 5.63 5.93 17.71
C PRO A 33 5.97 5.03 18.90
N GLY A 34 6.10 3.72 18.65
CA GLY A 34 6.38 2.71 19.67
C GLY A 34 5.17 2.26 20.51
N MET A 35 4.01 2.90 20.38
CA MET A 35 2.76 2.36 20.96
C MET A 35 2.40 1.04 20.29
N LYS A 36 1.87 0.10 21.07
CA LYS A 36 1.31 -1.14 20.57
C LYS A 36 -0.18 -0.91 20.31
N LEU A 37 -0.67 -1.27 19.15
CA LEU A 37 -2.10 -1.39 18.85
C LEU A 37 -2.42 -2.89 18.82
N ARG A 38 -2.94 -3.39 19.94
CA ARG A 38 -3.15 -4.83 20.16
C ARG A 38 -4.42 -5.33 19.49
N PHE A 39 -4.31 -6.50 18.87
CA PHE A 39 -5.42 -7.17 18.21
C PHE A 39 -5.92 -8.36 19.02
N LYS A 40 -5.00 -9.10 19.65
CA LYS A 40 -5.32 -10.26 20.48
C LYS A 40 -4.62 -10.14 21.82
N TYR A 41 -5.37 -10.33 22.91
CA TYR A 41 -4.87 -10.32 24.28
C TYR A 41 -5.51 -11.46 25.08
N GLY A 42 -4.84 -12.61 25.20
CA GLY A 42 -5.35 -13.76 25.95
C GLY A 42 -6.81 -14.16 25.63
N ALA A 43 -7.46 -14.88 26.54
CA ALA A 43 -8.84 -15.37 26.37
C ALA A 43 -9.94 -14.32 26.67
N GLN A 44 -9.57 -13.10 27.10
CA GLN A 44 -10.51 -12.07 27.58
C GLN A 44 -10.23 -10.65 27.03
N GLY A 45 -9.48 -10.52 25.94
CA GLY A 45 -9.15 -9.24 25.33
C GLY A 45 -10.34 -8.58 24.65
N GLY A 46 -11.16 -7.84 25.40
CA GLY A 46 -12.15 -6.92 24.83
C GLY A 46 -11.47 -5.96 23.85
N GLY A 47 -12.04 -5.83 22.65
CA GLY A 47 -11.42 -5.21 21.48
C GLY A 47 -10.84 -3.83 21.78
N GLN A 48 -9.52 -3.75 21.91
CA GLN A 48 -8.83 -2.49 22.07
C GLN A 48 -8.82 -1.77 20.72
N HIS A 49 -9.61 -0.70 20.61
CA HIS A 49 -9.71 0.12 19.41
C HIS A 49 -9.44 1.58 19.78
N LEU A 50 -8.95 2.34 18.79
CA LEU A 50 -8.97 3.79 18.89
C LEU A 50 -10.41 4.26 18.79
N VAL A 51 -10.77 5.29 19.55
CA VAL A 51 -12.07 5.96 19.48
C VAL A 51 -11.80 7.43 19.18
N SER A 52 -12.39 7.90 18.08
CA SER A 52 -12.36 9.33 17.71
C SER A 52 -12.91 10.21 18.83
N TRP A 53 -12.50 11.47 18.84
CA TRP A 53 -13.23 12.49 19.60
C TRP A 53 -14.63 12.70 19.03
N LYS A 54 -15.57 13.12 19.87
CA LYS A 54 -16.93 13.48 19.44
C LYS A 54 -16.95 14.71 18.54
N GLY A 55 -16.03 15.65 18.74
CA GLY A 55 -15.86 16.81 17.89
C GLY A 55 -14.56 17.58 18.16
N PRO A 56 -14.27 18.64 17.39
CA PRO A 56 -13.01 19.38 17.49
C PRO A 56 -12.67 19.95 18.87
N GLY A 57 -13.67 20.21 19.72
CA GLY A 57 -13.50 20.73 21.08
C GLY A 57 -14.06 19.82 22.17
N ASP A 58 -14.47 18.59 21.84
CA ASP A 58 -15.06 17.64 22.78
C ASP A 58 -14.30 16.31 22.71
N PRO A 59 -13.37 16.06 23.65
CA PRO A 59 -12.54 14.85 23.68
C PRO A 59 -13.29 13.62 24.22
N SER A 60 -14.59 13.73 24.53
CA SER A 60 -15.39 12.56 24.89
C SER A 60 -15.46 11.55 23.73
N PRO A 61 -15.69 10.26 24.02
CA PRO A 61 -15.78 9.22 23.00
C PRO A 61 -16.77 9.57 21.89
N GLY A 62 -16.26 9.61 20.67
CA GLY A 62 -17.01 9.89 19.45
C GLY A 62 -17.58 8.64 18.79
N ARG A 63 -18.00 8.82 17.54
CA ARG A 63 -18.76 7.81 16.79
C ARG A 63 -17.88 6.83 16.00
N PHE A 64 -16.68 7.26 15.63
CA PHE A 64 -15.79 6.47 14.79
C PHE A 64 -14.73 5.74 15.62
N SER A 65 -14.42 4.51 15.21
CA SER A 65 -13.38 3.70 15.83
C SER A 65 -12.44 3.08 14.79
N TYR A 66 -11.23 2.70 15.21
CA TYR A 66 -10.24 2.03 14.37
C TYR A 66 -9.59 0.86 15.12
N GLY A 67 -9.49 -0.29 14.48
CA GLY A 67 -8.97 -1.50 15.10
C GLY A 67 -9.03 -2.71 14.17
N ALA A 68 -8.54 -3.85 14.65
CA ALA A 68 -8.63 -5.11 13.93
C ALA A 68 -10.02 -5.72 14.00
N ASP A 69 -10.37 -6.48 12.97
CA ASP A 69 -11.53 -7.35 12.95
C ASP A 69 -11.50 -8.33 14.14
N PRO A 70 -12.49 -8.28 15.05
CA PRO A 70 -12.52 -9.18 16.20
C PRO A 70 -12.77 -10.65 15.81
N ALA A 71 -13.30 -10.93 14.62
CA ALA A 71 -13.58 -12.31 14.19
C ALA A 71 -12.32 -13.00 13.68
N THR A 72 -11.62 -12.39 12.72
CA THR A 72 -10.49 -13.03 12.03
C THR A 72 -9.12 -12.51 12.46
N HIS A 73 -9.06 -11.28 12.99
CA HIS A 73 -7.82 -10.56 13.29
C HIS A 73 -6.88 -10.38 12.08
N LEU A 74 -7.39 -10.58 10.86
CA LEU A 74 -6.61 -10.48 9.61
C LEU A 74 -6.81 -9.13 8.91
N GLN A 75 -7.82 -8.36 9.27
CA GLN A 75 -8.15 -7.09 8.64
C GLN A 75 -8.25 -6.00 9.70
N ILE A 76 -8.07 -4.76 9.26
CA ILE A 76 -8.26 -3.55 10.04
C ILE A 76 -9.36 -2.73 9.39
N PHE A 77 -10.12 -2.03 10.23
CA PHE A 77 -11.24 -1.22 9.79
C PHE A 77 -11.22 0.15 10.46
N VAL A 78 -11.88 1.10 9.79
CA VAL A 78 -12.52 2.23 10.46
C VAL A 78 -14.02 1.94 10.48
N TRP A 79 -14.68 2.10 11.62
CA TRP A 79 -16.13 1.95 11.75
C TRP A 79 -16.82 3.26 12.10
N ASP A 80 -18.09 3.37 11.69
CA ASP A 80 -19.09 4.33 12.17
C ASP A 80 -20.14 3.55 12.97
N GLY A 81 -20.00 3.53 14.30
CA GLY A 81 -20.70 2.55 15.14
C GLY A 81 -20.33 1.12 14.70
N ASP A 82 -21.32 0.33 14.29
CA ASP A 82 -21.12 -1.04 13.80
C ASP A 82 -20.89 -1.12 12.27
N ARG A 83 -20.94 0.02 11.57
CA ARG A 83 -20.87 0.04 10.10
C ARG A 83 -19.43 0.28 9.63
N PRO A 84 -18.84 -0.59 8.81
CA PRO A 84 -17.51 -0.34 8.25
C PRO A 84 -17.52 0.87 7.31
N VAL A 85 -16.56 1.77 7.48
CA VAL A 85 -16.31 2.95 6.62
C VAL A 85 -15.26 2.64 5.57
N VAL A 86 -14.16 1.99 5.99
CA VAL A 86 -13.07 1.53 5.15
C VAL A 86 -12.42 0.31 5.79
N ARG A 87 -11.82 -0.55 4.96
CA ARG A 87 -11.21 -1.82 5.37
C ARG A 87 -9.88 -2.07 4.65
N SER A 88 -8.91 -2.64 5.37
CA SER A 88 -7.61 -3.07 4.82
C SER A 88 -7.74 -4.37 4.01
N SER A 89 -6.74 -4.72 3.22
CA SER A 89 -6.62 -6.09 2.71
C SER A 89 -6.43 -7.06 3.89
N PRO A 90 -6.83 -8.35 3.76
CA PRO A 90 -6.41 -9.37 4.71
C PRO A 90 -4.89 -9.46 4.77
N TRP A 91 -4.33 -9.58 5.97
CA TRP A 91 -2.90 -9.63 6.17
C TRP A 91 -2.27 -10.81 5.42
N THR A 92 -1.21 -10.51 4.67
CA THR A 92 -0.49 -11.42 3.78
C THR A 92 0.81 -11.93 4.39
N GLY A 93 1.05 -11.67 5.67
CA GLY A 93 2.21 -12.20 6.39
C GLY A 93 3.44 -11.30 6.35
N TYR A 94 3.33 -10.04 5.92
CA TYR A 94 4.45 -9.11 6.04
C TYR A 94 4.72 -8.75 7.51
N LEU A 95 6.00 -8.76 7.90
CA LEU A 95 6.41 -8.34 9.24
C LEU A 95 6.55 -6.84 9.36
N VAL A 96 7.10 -6.21 8.33
CA VAL A 96 7.39 -4.78 8.30
C VAL A 96 7.02 -4.24 6.93
N VAL A 97 6.29 -3.12 6.91
CA VAL A 97 6.04 -2.31 5.72
C VAL A 97 6.52 -0.89 5.98
N SER A 98 7.14 -0.27 4.99
CA SER A 98 7.56 1.13 5.06
C SER A 98 6.66 2.00 4.20
N GLU A 99 6.12 3.06 4.78
CA GLU A 99 5.38 4.08 4.07
C GLU A 99 6.23 5.33 3.91
N ARG A 100 6.48 5.74 2.67
CA ARG A 100 7.15 7.00 2.37
C ARG A 100 6.11 8.06 2.05
N GLN A 101 6.04 9.11 2.86
CA GLN A 101 5.14 10.23 2.67
C GLN A 101 5.91 11.54 2.57
N TYR A 102 5.46 12.47 1.72
CA TYR A 102 6.16 13.72 1.48
C TYR A 102 5.51 14.87 2.25
N GLN A 103 6.33 15.68 2.94
CA GLN A 103 5.87 16.96 3.47
C GLN A 103 5.82 17.99 2.35
N GLN A 104 4.61 18.44 2.03
CA GLN A 104 4.38 19.38 0.92
C GLN A 104 5.05 20.76 1.16
N ASP A 105 5.19 21.17 2.43
CA ASP A 105 5.72 22.49 2.81
C ASP A 105 7.26 22.55 3.02
N ASN A 106 7.96 21.43 2.84
CA ASN A 106 9.36 21.28 3.26
C ASN A 106 10.29 20.77 2.14
N ASN A 107 10.19 21.34 0.93
CA ASN A 107 11.03 20.99 -0.23
C ASN A 107 11.18 19.46 -0.45
N GLY A 108 10.11 18.69 -0.23
CA GLY A 108 10.09 17.25 -0.51
C GLY A 108 10.83 16.37 0.50
N ALA A 109 11.11 16.83 1.72
CA ALA A 109 11.63 15.94 2.76
C ALA A 109 10.66 14.77 2.99
N ALA A 110 11.12 13.56 2.70
CA ALA A 110 10.34 12.35 2.85
C ALA A 110 10.37 11.88 4.30
N VAL A 111 9.18 11.70 4.88
CA VAL A 111 9.00 10.97 6.14
C VAL A 111 8.82 9.51 5.80
N VAL A 112 9.64 8.66 6.42
CA VAL A 112 9.50 7.19 6.32
C VAL A 112 8.98 6.67 7.66
N VAL A 113 7.82 6.01 7.60
CA VAL A 113 7.20 5.30 8.72
C VAL A 113 7.40 3.81 8.53
N TYR A 114 7.95 3.12 9.52
CA TYR A 114 8.09 1.67 9.51
C TYR A 114 7.00 1.07 10.37
N MET A 115 5.98 0.49 9.75
CA MET A 115 4.91 -0.24 10.44
C MET A 115 5.33 -1.69 10.59
N SER A 116 5.22 -2.22 11.80
CA SER A 116 5.56 -3.60 12.14
C SER A 116 4.35 -4.34 12.70
N VAL A 117 4.14 -5.57 12.26
CA VAL A 117 3.22 -6.54 12.89
C VAL A 117 4.07 -7.49 13.72
N VAL A 118 3.76 -7.59 15.01
CA VAL A 118 4.48 -8.44 15.95
C VAL A 118 3.54 -9.49 16.50
N ASP A 119 4.00 -10.75 16.46
CA ASP A 119 3.38 -11.91 17.08
C ASP A 119 4.45 -12.56 17.96
N ASP A 120 4.29 -12.46 19.28
CA ASP A 120 5.21 -13.02 20.27
C ASP A 120 4.67 -14.31 20.93
N GLY A 121 3.53 -14.81 20.45
CA GLY A 121 2.85 -16.00 20.99
C GLY A 121 1.83 -15.68 22.09
N GLU A 122 1.95 -14.54 22.78
CA GLU A 122 0.99 -14.11 23.80
C GLU A 122 0.04 -13.02 23.27
N GLU A 123 0.59 -12.05 22.56
CA GLU A 123 -0.14 -10.96 21.91
C GLU A 123 0.23 -10.82 20.43
N ILE A 124 -0.75 -10.33 19.65
CA ILE A 124 -0.51 -9.86 18.29
C ILE A 124 -0.84 -8.37 18.27
N TYR A 125 0.11 -7.54 17.83
CA TYR A 125 -0.06 -6.10 17.78
C TYR A 125 0.64 -5.46 16.58
N MET A 126 0.14 -4.30 16.19
CA MET A 126 0.86 -3.38 15.31
C MET A 126 1.61 -2.33 16.12
N THR A 127 2.76 -1.92 15.63
CA THR A 127 3.48 -0.74 16.14
C THR A 127 4.18 -0.05 14.98
N TYR A 128 4.56 1.21 15.15
CA TYR A 128 5.35 1.88 14.14
C TYR A 128 6.50 2.67 14.75
N THR A 129 7.57 2.79 13.96
CA THR A 129 8.73 3.63 14.27
C THR A 129 8.98 4.61 13.15
N VAL A 130 9.76 5.65 13.47
CA VAL A 130 10.18 6.70 12.55
C VAL A 130 11.68 6.93 12.72
N ALA A 131 12.32 7.59 11.76
CA ALA A 131 13.73 7.97 11.89
C ALA A 131 13.95 8.86 13.14
N ALA A 132 15.13 8.78 13.74
CA ALA A 132 15.43 9.48 15.00
C ALA A 132 15.32 11.01 14.88
N ASP A 133 15.60 11.55 13.70
CA ASP A 133 15.52 12.96 13.33
C ASP A 133 14.18 13.34 12.68
N ALA A 134 13.23 12.40 12.59
CA ALA A 134 11.92 12.67 12.02
C ALA A 134 11.16 13.71 12.86
N PRO A 135 10.36 14.58 12.22
CA PRO A 135 9.45 15.47 12.94
C PRO A 135 8.45 14.66 13.78
N ARG A 136 7.79 15.31 14.75
CA ARG A 136 6.75 14.65 15.55
C ARG A 136 5.67 14.10 14.62
N ILE A 137 5.39 12.80 14.71
CA ILE A 137 4.46 12.09 13.84
C ILE A 137 3.48 11.29 14.69
N ARG A 138 2.20 11.32 14.31
CA ARG A 138 1.15 10.55 14.96
C ARG A 138 0.12 10.06 13.97
N TYR A 139 -0.49 8.92 14.27
CA TYR A 139 -1.75 8.52 13.64
C TYR A 139 -2.94 8.94 14.49
N VAL A 140 -4.02 9.40 13.87
CA VAL A 140 -5.23 9.87 14.56
C VAL A 140 -6.48 9.42 13.82
N VAL A 141 -7.47 8.90 14.54
CA VAL A 141 -8.84 8.74 14.05
C VAL A 141 -9.61 10.02 14.30
N THR A 142 -9.99 10.71 13.23
CA THR A 142 -10.69 11.99 13.35
C THR A 142 -12.17 11.79 13.68
N HIS A 143 -12.80 12.83 14.24
CA HIS A 143 -14.25 12.90 14.45
C HIS A 143 -15.07 12.84 13.13
N SER A 144 -14.42 12.89 11.97
CA SER A 144 -15.03 12.77 10.64
C SER A 144 -14.88 11.37 10.03
N GLY A 145 -14.30 10.42 10.77
CA GLY A 145 -14.15 9.03 10.31
C GLY A 145 -12.98 8.80 9.36
N GLU A 146 -11.92 9.61 9.48
CA GLU A 146 -10.68 9.40 8.73
C GLU A 146 -9.56 8.95 9.66
N TYR A 147 -8.77 7.97 9.23
CA TYR A 147 -7.52 7.63 9.89
C TYR A 147 -6.38 8.38 9.20
N GLN A 148 -5.72 9.29 9.90
CA GLN A 148 -4.75 10.21 9.31
C GLN A 148 -3.37 10.03 9.91
N LEU A 149 -2.34 10.00 9.04
CA LEU A 149 -0.96 10.23 9.45
C LEU A 149 -0.72 11.74 9.46
N ARG A 150 -0.34 12.28 10.63
CA ARG A 150 -0.06 13.70 10.80
C ARG A 150 1.38 13.93 11.22
N SER A 151 1.97 14.98 10.69
CA SER A 151 3.33 15.41 11.04
C SER A 151 3.35 16.88 11.45
N TRP A 152 4.09 17.18 12.51
CA TRP A 152 4.22 18.54 13.03
C TRP A 152 5.19 19.36 12.18
N SER A 153 4.74 20.52 11.71
CA SER A 153 5.61 21.50 11.05
C SER A 153 6.05 22.57 12.03
N ASN A 154 7.36 22.65 12.30
CA ASN A 154 7.92 23.75 13.10
C ASN A 154 7.82 25.10 12.39
N LYS A 155 7.78 25.12 11.05
CA LYS A 155 7.70 26.36 10.26
C LYS A 155 6.34 27.02 10.37
N SER A 156 5.27 26.23 10.25
CA SER A 156 3.88 26.72 10.23
C SER A 156 3.14 26.49 11.55
N SER A 157 3.76 25.81 12.52
CA SER A 157 3.15 25.48 13.82
C SER A 157 1.79 24.78 13.70
N VAL A 158 1.66 23.90 12.71
CA VAL A 158 0.45 23.12 12.45
C VAL A 158 0.77 21.64 12.23
N TRP A 159 -0.24 20.81 12.43
CA TRP A 159 -0.22 19.41 12.03
C TRP A 159 -0.56 19.28 10.54
N LEU A 160 0.42 18.90 9.73
CA LEU A 160 0.22 18.57 8.32
C LEU A 160 -0.33 17.16 8.19
N VAL A 161 -1.34 16.97 7.35
CA VAL A 161 -1.86 15.64 7.01
C VAL A 161 -1.01 15.05 5.89
N LEU A 162 -0.23 14.02 6.20
CA LEU A 162 0.63 13.34 5.24
C LEU A 162 -0.13 12.31 4.42
N SER A 163 -1.02 11.56 5.09
CA SER A 163 -1.91 10.60 4.44
C SER A 163 -3.23 10.52 5.21
N ARG A 164 -4.28 10.06 4.52
CA ARG A 164 -5.60 9.81 5.09
C ARG A 164 -6.18 8.53 4.54
N TRP A 165 -6.97 7.84 5.34
CA TRP A 165 -7.65 6.61 4.97
C TRP A 165 -9.13 6.69 5.37
N PRO A 166 -10.08 6.53 4.42
CA PRO A 166 -9.88 6.28 2.98
C PRO A 166 -9.28 7.49 2.24
N SER A 167 -8.39 7.25 1.27
CA SER A 167 -7.75 8.31 0.48
C SER A 167 -8.56 8.75 -0.75
N GLN A 168 -9.56 7.96 -1.14
CA GLN A 168 -10.39 8.15 -2.33
C GLN A 168 -11.80 7.64 -2.06
N GLU A 169 -12.78 8.11 -2.82
CA GLU A 169 -14.18 7.77 -2.61
C GLU A 169 -14.46 6.28 -2.83
N CYS A 170 -13.92 5.67 -3.90
CA CYS A 170 -14.15 4.24 -4.17
C CYS A 170 -13.45 3.28 -3.20
N LYS A 171 -12.62 3.79 -2.29
CA LYS A 171 -12.05 3.01 -1.18
C LYS A 171 -12.99 2.90 0.02
N ARG A 172 -14.11 3.63 0.03
CA ARG A 172 -15.16 3.43 1.04
C ARG A 172 -15.71 2.01 0.94
N TYR A 173 -16.03 1.43 2.09
CA TYR A 173 -16.51 0.07 2.18
C TYR A 173 -17.72 -0.17 1.27
N GLY A 174 -17.62 -1.18 0.40
CA GLY A 174 -18.72 -1.60 -0.46
C GLY A 174 -19.11 -0.61 -1.56
N TYR A 175 -18.31 0.43 -1.83
CA TYR A 175 -18.65 1.50 -2.77
C TYR A 175 -19.00 0.99 -4.18
N CYS A 176 -18.27 -0.01 -4.67
CA CYS A 176 -18.47 -0.58 -6.01
C CYS A 176 -19.55 -1.67 -6.11
N GLY A 177 -20.27 -1.93 -5.01
CA GLY A 177 -21.28 -2.99 -4.94
C GLY A 177 -20.71 -4.42 -5.10
N PRO A 178 -21.60 -5.43 -5.11
CA PRO A 178 -21.23 -6.83 -5.36
C PRO A 178 -20.51 -7.03 -6.69
N TYR A 179 -19.43 -7.81 -6.69
CA TYR A 179 -18.61 -8.16 -7.86
C TYR A 179 -18.02 -6.98 -8.66
N GLY A 180 -18.15 -5.76 -8.14
CA GLY A 180 -17.42 -4.58 -8.56
C GLY A 180 -16.15 -4.40 -7.72
N TYR A 181 -15.13 -3.78 -8.31
CA TYR A 181 -13.90 -3.42 -7.61
C TYR A 181 -13.47 -1.99 -7.91
N CYS A 182 -12.88 -1.32 -6.92
CA CYS A 182 -12.24 -0.01 -7.09
C CYS A 182 -10.85 -0.20 -7.74
N ASP A 183 -10.62 0.44 -8.88
CA ASP A 183 -9.33 0.42 -9.56
C ASP A 183 -8.50 1.62 -9.08
N ASP A 184 -7.40 1.38 -8.36
CA ASP A 184 -6.60 2.47 -7.76
C ASP A 184 -5.93 3.37 -8.80
N LEU A 185 -5.69 2.87 -10.02
CA LEU A 185 -5.05 3.64 -11.09
C LEU A 185 -6.05 4.62 -11.72
N VAL A 186 -7.25 4.13 -12.03
CA VAL A 186 -8.30 4.93 -12.71
C VAL A 186 -9.22 5.65 -11.69
N ARG A 187 -9.16 5.25 -10.41
CA ARG A 187 -9.92 5.81 -9.29
C ARG A 187 -11.43 5.68 -9.43
N THR A 188 -11.88 4.59 -10.02
CA THR A 188 -13.31 4.32 -10.28
C THR A 188 -13.62 2.82 -10.20
N CYS A 189 -14.90 2.48 -10.23
CA CYS A 189 -15.35 1.10 -10.18
C CYS A 189 -15.32 0.42 -11.55
N LYS A 190 -14.94 -0.86 -11.54
CA LYS A 190 -15.02 -1.78 -12.69
C LYS A 190 -15.66 -3.08 -12.24
N CYS A 191 -16.30 -3.80 -13.15
CA CYS A 191 -16.74 -5.17 -12.88
C CYS A 191 -15.57 -6.15 -12.97
N LEU A 192 -15.60 -7.18 -12.14
CA LEU A 192 -14.69 -8.31 -12.26
C LEU A 192 -14.82 -8.97 -13.65
N HIS A 193 -13.77 -9.64 -14.10
CA HIS A 193 -13.80 -10.33 -15.39
C HIS A 193 -14.88 -11.42 -15.39
N GLY A 194 -15.66 -11.52 -16.48
CA GLY A 194 -16.84 -12.40 -16.56
C GLY A 194 -18.13 -11.78 -16.00
N PHE A 195 -18.10 -10.51 -15.57
CA PHE A 195 -19.25 -9.79 -15.04
C PHE A 195 -19.55 -8.52 -15.85
N GLU A 196 -20.78 -8.03 -15.73
CA GLU A 196 -21.27 -6.77 -16.32
C GLU A 196 -22.09 -5.98 -15.30
N PRO A 197 -22.24 -4.65 -15.46
CA PRO A 197 -23.03 -3.85 -14.53
C PRO A 197 -24.47 -4.36 -14.42
N GLU A 198 -24.98 -4.48 -13.20
CA GLU A 198 -26.38 -4.87 -12.96
C GLU A 198 -27.34 -3.83 -13.56
N ASN A 199 -26.97 -2.55 -13.45
CA ASN A 199 -27.70 -1.42 -14.03
C ASN A 199 -26.74 -0.48 -14.77
N THR A 200 -26.63 -0.65 -16.09
CA THR A 200 -25.76 0.16 -16.95
C THR A 200 -26.06 1.66 -16.85
N LYS A 201 -27.33 2.05 -16.76
CA LYS A 201 -27.72 3.48 -16.71
C LYS A 201 -27.23 4.18 -15.45
N GLU A 202 -27.22 3.49 -14.31
CA GLU A 202 -26.71 4.02 -13.05
C GLU A 202 -25.18 3.94 -13.01
N TRP A 203 -24.60 2.85 -13.53
CA TRP A 203 -23.16 2.67 -13.65
C TRP A 203 -22.48 3.79 -14.44
N ASP A 204 -23.06 4.15 -15.60
CA ASP A 204 -22.55 5.23 -16.46
C ASP A 204 -22.63 6.62 -15.82
N LYS A 205 -23.48 6.78 -14.79
CA LYS A 205 -23.59 8.00 -13.97
C LYS A 205 -22.70 7.97 -12.72
N GLY A 206 -21.87 6.96 -12.56
CA GLY A 206 -21.00 6.81 -11.38
C GLY A 206 -21.72 6.27 -10.14
N ARG A 207 -22.90 5.65 -10.28
CA ARG A 207 -23.63 5.03 -9.18
C ARG A 207 -23.46 3.52 -9.22
N PHE A 208 -22.56 3.04 -8.37
CA PHE A 208 -22.06 1.66 -8.42
C PHE A 208 -22.69 0.71 -7.39
N SER A 209 -23.61 1.18 -6.55
CA SER A 209 -24.15 0.41 -5.42
C SER A 209 -24.85 -0.89 -5.82
N ALA A 210 -25.41 -0.96 -7.03
CA ALA A 210 -26.02 -2.18 -7.56
C ALA A 210 -25.00 -3.27 -7.94
N GLY A 211 -23.72 -2.90 -8.08
CA GLY A 211 -22.65 -3.83 -8.44
C GLY A 211 -22.79 -4.39 -9.85
N CYS A 212 -22.33 -5.62 -9.99
CA CYS A 212 -22.23 -6.34 -11.25
C CYS A 212 -22.84 -7.74 -11.12
N ARG A 213 -23.37 -8.27 -12.23
CA ARG A 213 -23.83 -9.65 -12.35
C ARG A 213 -22.94 -10.46 -13.27
N ARG A 214 -22.98 -11.78 -13.08
CA ARG A 214 -22.31 -12.75 -13.94
C ARG A 214 -22.90 -12.72 -15.35
N LYS A 215 -22.04 -12.85 -16.35
CA LYS A 215 -22.46 -13.05 -17.76
C LYS A 215 -22.91 -14.48 -18.00
N ASP A 216 -22.17 -15.44 -17.45
CA ASP A 216 -22.40 -16.87 -17.61
C ASP A 216 -22.71 -17.52 -16.25
N LEU A 217 -23.65 -18.46 -16.24
CA LEU A 217 -24.02 -19.22 -15.05
C LEU A 217 -22.97 -20.30 -14.75
N LEU A 218 -22.67 -20.49 -13.47
CA LEU A 218 -21.81 -21.57 -13.00
C LEU A 218 -22.56 -22.90 -13.05
N ASP A 219 -21.86 -23.97 -13.42
CA ASP A 219 -22.42 -25.33 -13.48
C ASP A 219 -21.77 -26.31 -12.48
N CYS A 220 -20.82 -25.81 -11.67
CA CYS A 220 -20.01 -26.53 -10.71
C CYS A 220 -19.04 -27.58 -11.29
N LYS A 221 -19.36 -28.21 -12.43
CA LYS A 221 -18.61 -29.33 -13.02
C LYS A 221 -17.52 -28.87 -13.98
N ASP A 222 -17.85 -27.93 -14.85
CA ASP A 222 -16.97 -27.39 -15.90
C ASP A 222 -16.48 -25.97 -15.56
N ASP A 223 -16.76 -25.51 -14.33
CA ASP A 223 -16.17 -24.31 -13.76
C ASP A 223 -14.65 -24.44 -13.55
N GLY A 224 -13.95 -23.33 -13.73
CA GLY A 224 -12.55 -23.17 -13.36
C GLY A 224 -12.30 -21.87 -12.64
N PHE A 225 -11.02 -21.54 -12.45
CA PHE A 225 -10.61 -20.36 -11.68
C PHE A 225 -9.71 -19.45 -12.50
N LEU A 226 -10.08 -18.18 -12.58
CA LEU A 226 -9.27 -17.12 -13.16
C LEU A 226 -8.46 -16.42 -12.07
N ALA A 227 -7.13 -16.41 -12.21
CA ALA A 227 -6.24 -15.70 -11.30
C ALA A 227 -6.26 -14.19 -11.57
N LEU A 228 -6.58 -13.40 -10.55
CA LEU A 228 -6.55 -11.94 -10.57
C LEU A 228 -5.49 -11.46 -9.55
N PRO A 229 -4.25 -11.19 -9.98
CA PRO A 229 -3.18 -10.75 -9.07
C PRO A 229 -3.35 -9.28 -8.66
N GLY A 230 -2.67 -8.85 -7.60
CA GLY A 230 -2.63 -7.43 -7.21
C GLY A 230 -3.97 -6.88 -6.69
N MET A 231 -4.75 -7.74 -6.03
CA MET A 231 -6.09 -7.43 -5.54
C MET A 231 -6.07 -7.19 -4.02
N LYS A 232 -6.86 -6.22 -3.55
CA LYS A 232 -7.40 -6.25 -2.18
C LYS A 232 -8.50 -7.30 -2.18
N SER A 233 -8.26 -8.43 -1.51
CA SER A 233 -9.23 -9.53 -1.42
C SER A 233 -10.56 -9.05 -0.84
N PRO A 234 -11.72 -9.57 -1.30
CA PRO A 234 -13.04 -9.18 -0.83
C PRO A 234 -13.23 -9.40 0.68
N ASP A 235 -14.25 -8.77 1.26
CA ASP A 235 -14.65 -9.05 2.64
C ASP A 235 -15.53 -10.31 2.73
N GLY A 236 -15.86 -10.77 3.95
CA GLY A 236 -16.82 -11.86 4.17
C GLY A 236 -16.31 -13.26 3.79
N PHE A 237 -15.00 -13.49 3.95
CA PHE A 237 -14.40 -14.80 3.70
C PHE A 237 -14.62 -15.77 4.87
N THR A 238 -14.55 -17.06 4.55
CA THR A 238 -14.31 -18.12 5.52
C THR A 238 -12.85 -18.55 5.43
N ARG A 239 -12.18 -18.61 6.58
CA ARG A 239 -10.83 -19.18 6.66
C ARG A 239 -10.92 -20.71 6.74
N VAL A 240 -10.31 -21.40 5.79
CA VAL A 240 -10.33 -22.87 5.70
C VAL A 240 -8.97 -23.43 6.09
N GLY A 241 -8.98 -24.56 6.80
CA GLY A 241 -7.78 -25.20 7.33
C GLY A 241 -7.18 -24.46 8.55
N ARG A 242 -6.43 -25.20 9.37
CA ARG A 242 -5.42 -24.58 10.26
C ARG A 242 -4.20 -24.20 9.43
N ASP A 243 -3.23 -23.53 10.05
CA ASP A 243 -2.02 -22.88 9.50
C ASP A 243 -1.13 -23.70 8.53
N MET A 244 -1.61 -24.66 7.72
CA MET A 244 -0.79 -25.59 6.91
C MET A 244 -1.49 -26.09 5.62
N SER A 245 -2.45 -25.37 5.06
CA SER A 245 -3.06 -25.75 3.77
C SER A 245 -2.13 -25.43 2.60
N THR A 246 -2.13 -26.27 1.56
CA THR A 246 -1.46 -25.93 0.28
C THR A 246 -2.36 -25.07 -0.61
N SER A 247 -1.77 -24.48 -1.66
CA SER A 247 -2.54 -23.75 -2.68
C SER A 247 -3.56 -24.69 -3.37
N GLU A 248 -3.16 -25.92 -3.63
CA GLU A 248 -3.96 -26.95 -4.28
C GLU A 248 -5.13 -27.40 -3.40
N GLU A 249 -4.90 -27.55 -2.10
CA GLU A 249 -5.95 -27.85 -1.13
C GLU A 249 -6.96 -26.71 -1.04
N CYS A 250 -6.50 -25.45 -0.99
CA CYS A 250 -7.38 -24.29 -0.97
C CYS A 250 -8.29 -24.22 -2.21
N ALA A 251 -7.71 -24.49 -3.38
CA ALA A 251 -8.45 -24.59 -4.63
C ALA A 251 -9.45 -25.75 -4.61
N ALA A 252 -9.05 -26.90 -4.05
CA ALA A 252 -9.92 -28.08 -3.95
C ALA A 252 -11.11 -27.85 -3.01
N GLU A 253 -10.91 -27.16 -1.89
CA GLU A 253 -11.97 -26.78 -0.95
C GLU A 253 -13.04 -25.93 -1.64
N CYS A 254 -12.63 -24.91 -2.39
CA CYS A 254 -13.57 -24.10 -3.17
C CYS A 254 -14.24 -24.92 -4.28
N ARG A 255 -13.47 -25.74 -5.02
CA ARG A 255 -14.01 -26.54 -6.14
C ARG A 255 -15.11 -27.52 -5.67
N ARG A 256 -14.93 -28.16 -4.52
CA ARG A 256 -15.88 -29.14 -3.95
C ARG A 256 -17.19 -28.49 -3.48
N ASN A 257 -17.15 -27.21 -3.10
CA ASN A 257 -18.34 -26.47 -2.71
C ASN A 257 -18.91 -25.72 -3.92
N CYS A 258 -20.03 -26.18 -4.47
CA CYS A 258 -20.68 -25.53 -5.62
C CYS A 258 -21.17 -24.09 -5.34
N SER A 259 -21.30 -23.69 -4.07
CA SER A 259 -21.62 -22.30 -3.70
C SER A 259 -20.38 -21.41 -3.62
N CYS A 260 -19.17 -21.99 -3.64
CA CYS A 260 -17.95 -21.19 -3.60
C CYS A 260 -17.77 -20.41 -4.90
N VAL A 261 -17.53 -19.11 -4.80
CA VAL A 261 -17.41 -18.18 -5.93
C VAL A 261 -15.98 -17.68 -6.14
N ALA A 262 -15.12 -17.76 -5.13
CA ALA A 262 -13.69 -17.41 -5.21
C ALA A 262 -12.89 -18.01 -4.06
N TYR A 263 -11.57 -18.08 -4.23
CA TYR A 263 -10.64 -18.33 -3.14
C TYR A 263 -9.38 -17.46 -3.26
N ALA A 264 -8.61 -17.38 -2.19
CA ALA A 264 -7.31 -16.73 -2.14
C ALA A 264 -6.38 -17.53 -1.23
N TYR A 265 -5.14 -17.66 -1.65
CA TYR A 265 -4.10 -18.38 -0.91
C TYR A 265 -2.90 -17.47 -0.71
N ALA A 266 -2.37 -17.46 0.51
CA ALA A 266 -1.12 -16.80 0.82
C ALA A 266 -0.24 -17.70 1.70
N ASN A 267 1.05 -17.77 1.35
CA ASN A 267 2.05 -18.35 2.22
C ASN A 267 2.55 -17.27 3.19
N LEU A 268 2.29 -17.46 4.48
CA LEU A 268 2.63 -16.53 5.56
C LEU A 268 3.93 -16.91 6.29
N SER A 269 4.71 -17.86 5.76
CA SER A 269 5.91 -18.41 6.44
C SER A 269 7.00 -17.36 6.73
N SER A 270 7.02 -16.23 6.03
CA SER A 270 7.90 -15.10 6.32
C SER A 270 7.44 -14.22 7.50
N GLY A 271 6.20 -14.43 7.98
CA GLY A 271 5.46 -13.51 8.85
C GLY A 271 5.40 -13.86 10.34
N ARG A 272 5.96 -14.98 10.78
CA ARG A 272 5.93 -15.38 12.20
C ARG A 272 7.29 -15.88 12.67
N ARG A 273 7.70 -15.44 13.88
CA ARG A 273 8.92 -15.92 14.55
C ARG A 273 8.81 -17.36 15.05
N SER A 274 7.60 -17.83 15.32
CA SER A 274 7.33 -19.24 15.63
C SER A 274 7.46 -20.04 14.33
N GLY A 275 8.64 -20.61 14.10
CA GLY A 275 8.95 -21.38 12.89
C GLY A 275 7.90 -22.45 12.60
N GLY A 276 7.19 -22.27 11.49
CA GLY A 276 6.18 -23.20 10.97
C GLY A 276 5.76 -22.76 9.57
N ASN A 277 5.32 -23.71 8.74
CA ASN A 277 4.80 -23.44 7.39
C ASN A 277 3.39 -22.82 7.49
N VAL A 278 3.28 -21.57 7.92
CA VAL A 278 1.99 -20.90 8.11
C VAL A 278 1.42 -20.49 6.75
N SER A 279 0.22 -20.96 6.43
CA SER A 279 -0.52 -20.50 5.26
C SER A 279 -1.91 -19.98 5.61
N ARG A 280 -2.47 -19.18 4.70
CA ARG A 280 -3.84 -18.68 4.74
C ARG A 280 -4.57 -19.16 3.51
N CYS A 281 -5.64 -19.91 3.72
CA CYS A 281 -6.64 -20.21 2.70
C CYS A 281 -7.95 -19.48 3.05
N LEU A 282 -8.40 -18.61 2.14
CA LEU A 282 -9.67 -17.91 2.24
C LEU A 282 -10.60 -18.38 1.11
N VAL A 283 -11.85 -18.65 1.44
CA VAL A 283 -12.88 -18.99 0.47
C VAL A 283 -14.10 -18.09 0.65
N TRP A 284 -14.79 -17.79 -0.45
CA TRP A 284 -16.02 -17.01 -0.47
C TRP A 284 -17.15 -17.86 -1.05
N SER A 285 -18.28 -17.94 -0.33
CA SER A 285 -19.49 -18.62 -0.79
C SER A 285 -20.71 -17.69 -0.93
N ALA A 286 -20.45 -16.38 -0.83
CA ALA A 286 -21.43 -15.32 -0.99
C ALA A 286 -20.85 -14.25 -1.92
N ASP A 287 -21.63 -13.22 -2.19
CA ASP A 287 -21.24 -12.13 -3.06
C ASP A 287 -19.92 -11.47 -2.63
N LEU A 288 -19.08 -11.18 -3.62
CA LEU A 288 -17.77 -10.56 -3.40
C LEU A 288 -17.97 -9.05 -3.23
N VAL A 289 -17.74 -8.54 -2.03
CA VAL A 289 -17.95 -7.12 -1.69
C VAL A 289 -16.63 -6.48 -1.23
N ASP A 290 -16.51 -5.17 -1.44
CA ASP A 290 -15.37 -4.35 -0.98
C ASP A 290 -14.02 -4.82 -1.55
N THR A 291 -14.02 -5.10 -2.86
CA THR A 291 -12.83 -5.52 -3.62
C THR A 291 -12.12 -4.30 -4.23
N ALA A 292 -10.79 -4.36 -4.37
CA ALA A 292 -10.05 -3.34 -5.12
C ALA A 292 -8.88 -3.93 -5.90
N LYS A 293 -8.44 -3.25 -6.96
CA LYS A 293 -7.20 -3.52 -7.69
C LYS A 293 -6.17 -2.50 -7.23
N ILE A 294 -5.20 -2.95 -6.45
CA ILE A 294 -4.20 -2.09 -5.80
C ILE A 294 -2.79 -2.24 -6.38
N GLY A 295 -2.60 -3.18 -7.31
CA GLY A 295 -1.30 -3.49 -7.89
C GLY A 295 -0.51 -4.51 -7.07
N GLU A 296 0.67 -4.90 -7.56
CA GLU A 296 1.57 -5.79 -6.84
C GLU A 296 2.21 -5.06 -5.65
N GLY A 297 2.20 -5.69 -4.48
CA GLY A 297 2.71 -5.12 -3.25
C GLY A 297 2.52 -6.08 -2.08
N LEU A 298 3.02 -5.69 -0.90
CA LEU A 298 2.89 -6.53 0.29
C LEU A 298 1.43 -6.74 0.69
N ASP A 299 0.58 -5.73 0.51
CA ASP A 299 -0.82 -5.80 0.95
C ASP A 299 -1.77 -6.43 -0.09
N SER A 300 -1.24 -6.91 -1.22
CA SER A 300 -2.06 -7.46 -2.31
C SER A 300 -2.02 -8.98 -2.39
N ASP A 301 -3.17 -9.53 -2.76
CA ASP A 301 -3.42 -10.96 -2.94
C ASP A 301 -3.62 -11.28 -4.43
N THR A 302 -3.54 -12.57 -4.75
CA THR A 302 -4.18 -13.11 -5.96
C THR A 302 -5.54 -13.69 -5.60
N LEU A 303 -6.59 -13.09 -6.16
CA LEU A 303 -7.96 -13.60 -6.06
C LEU A 303 -8.22 -14.59 -7.19
N TYR A 304 -8.57 -15.82 -6.86
CA TYR A 304 -8.94 -16.85 -7.84
C TYR A 304 -10.45 -16.88 -7.97
N LEU A 305 -10.95 -16.23 -9.02
CA LEU A 305 -12.38 -16.05 -9.29
C LEU A 305 -12.95 -17.26 -10.04
N ARG A 306 -14.03 -17.86 -9.54
CA ARG A 306 -14.69 -18.98 -10.21
C ARG A 306 -15.52 -18.50 -11.40
N LEU A 307 -15.29 -19.08 -12.57
CA LEU A 307 -15.98 -18.79 -13.83
C LEU A 307 -16.33 -20.09 -14.56
N ALA A 308 -17.42 -20.06 -15.33
CA ALA A 308 -17.87 -21.19 -16.15
C ALA A 308 -16.89 -21.49 -17.29
N GLY A 309 -16.79 -22.75 -17.69
CA GLY A 309 -16.05 -23.19 -18.88
C GLY A 309 -14.53 -23.07 -18.80
N LEU A 310 -13.95 -22.85 -17.62
CA LEU A 310 -12.50 -22.76 -17.41
C LEU A 310 -11.88 -24.08 -16.92
N ASN A 311 -12.66 -25.14 -16.74
CA ASN A 311 -12.11 -26.42 -16.32
C ASN A 311 -11.24 -27.03 -17.45
N GLY A 312 -9.95 -27.25 -17.17
CA GLY A 312 -9.03 -27.85 -18.15
C GLY A 312 -8.39 -26.91 -19.17
N GLU A 313 -8.68 -25.60 -19.15
CA GLU A 313 -7.86 -24.65 -19.89
C GLU A 313 -6.52 -24.44 -19.16
N LYS A 314 -5.43 -24.97 -19.73
CA LYS A 314 -4.08 -24.42 -19.46
C LYS A 314 -4.18 -22.91 -19.63
N PRO A 315 -3.54 -22.09 -18.78
CA PRO A 315 -3.57 -20.64 -18.97
C PRO A 315 -3.13 -20.37 -20.40
N ARG A 316 -4.07 -19.93 -21.25
CA ARG A 316 -3.71 -19.25 -22.48
C ARG A 316 -2.99 -18.02 -21.99
N GLY A 317 -1.67 -18.13 -21.95
CA GLY A 317 -0.81 -17.08 -21.49
C GLY A 317 -1.28 -15.80 -22.14
N ILE A 318 -1.65 -14.83 -21.31
CA ILE A 318 -1.35 -13.46 -21.70
C ILE A 318 0.17 -13.47 -21.78
N VAL A 319 0.68 -13.80 -22.98
CA VAL A 319 2.06 -13.57 -23.35
C VAL A 319 2.17 -12.06 -23.36
N VAL A 320 2.49 -11.48 -22.20
CA VAL A 320 3.21 -10.23 -22.19
C VAL A 320 4.51 -10.59 -22.91
N MET A 321 4.55 -10.25 -24.20
CA MET A 321 5.75 -10.38 -25.00
C MET A 321 6.75 -9.39 -24.41
N ILE A 322 7.45 -9.80 -23.37
CA ILE A 322 8.69 -9.16 -22.94
C ILE A 322 9.62 -9.43 -24.11
N VAL A 323 9.62 -8.53 -25.09
CA VAL A 323 10.65 -8.46 -26.10
C VAL A 323 11.93 -8.17 -25.33
N SER A 324 12.67 -9.22 -25.03
CA SER A 324 13.98 -9.14 -24.43
C SER A 324 14.82 -8.18 -25.28
N PRO A 325 15.34 -7.06 -24.74
CA PRO A 325 16.10 -6.07 -25.52
C PRO A 325 17.46 -6.57 -26.02
N ILE A 326 17.72 -7.86 -25.93
CA ILE A 326 19.03 -8.47 -26.16
C ILE A 326 19.32 -8.61 -27.66
N LEU A 327 18.30 -8.64 -28.53
CA LEU A 327 18.53 -8.69 -29.99
C LEU A 327 18.81 -7.30 -30.61
N GLY A 328 18.33 -6.22 -29.99
CA GLY A 328 18.51 -4.85 -30.49
C GLY A 328 19.89 -4.28 -30.22
N THR A 329 20.49 -4.59 -29.06
CA THR A 329 21.82 -4.10 -28.69
C THR A 329 22.93 -4.71 -29.54
N GLY A 330 22.80 -5.98 -29.94
CA GLY A 330 23.75 -6.65 -30.83
C GLY A 330 23.80 -6.03 -32.22
N VAL A 331 22.65 -5.68 -32.80
CA VAL A 331 22.57 -5.05 -34.13
C VAL A 331 23.14 -3.63 -34.09
N VAL A 332 22.83 -2.85 -33.04
CA VAL A 332 23.36 -1.48 -32.88
C VAL A 332 24.88 -1.51 -32.68
N ALA A 333 25.40 -2.41 -31.84
CA ALA A 333 26.84 -2.57 -31.65
C ALA A 333 27.56 -3.00 -32.95
N LEU A 334 26.96 -3.90 -33.73
CA LEU A 334 27.49 -4.31 -35.03
C LEU A 334 27.48 -3.15 -36.04
N CYS A 335 26.41 -2.35 -36.08
CA CYS A 335 26.35 -1.16 -36.93
C CYS A 335 27.40 -0.11 -36.55
N ILE A 336 27.64 0.11 -35.25
CA ILE A 336 28.69 1.02 -34.77
C ILE A 336 30.07 0.49 -35.15
N LEU A 337 30.33 -0.81 -34.98
CA LEU A 337 31.59 -1.46 -35.39
C LEU A 337 31.85 -1.33 -36.91
N LEU A 338 30.83 -1.60 -37.73
CA LEU A 338 30.95 -1.47 -39.18
C LEU A 338 31.15 -0.02 -39.63
N ALA A 339 30.49 0.95 -38.98
CA ALA A 339 30.73 2.36 -39.22
C ALA A 339 32.17 2.76 -38.83
N TRP A 340 32.66 2.31 -37.67
CA TRP A 340 34.03 2.57 -37.23
C TRP A 340 35.08 2.01 -38.18
N LEU A 341 34.85 0.80 -38.72
CA LEU A 341 35.73 0.19 -39.73
C LEU A 341 35.74 0.98 -41.05
N LYS A 342 34.59 1.54 -41.48
CA LYS A 342 34.54 2.41 -42.67
C LYS A 342 35.25 3.75 -42.45
N PHE A 343 35.16 4.35 -41.28
CA PHE A 343 35.85 5.63 -40.98
C PHE A 343 37.37 5.46 -40.79
N LYS A 344 37.86 4.26 -40.45
CA LYS A 344 39.30 3.97 -40.40
C LYS A 344 39.96 3.88 -41.78
N GLY A 345 39.17 3.70 -42.84
CA GLY A 345 39.62 3.63 -44.24
C GLY A 345 39.83 4.98 -44.94
N HIS A 346 39.53 6.11 -44.29
CA HIS A 346 39.68 7.44 -44.89
C HIS A 346 40.48 8.39 -43.99
N LYS A 347 41.72 8.00 -43.64
CA LYS A 347 42.75 8.95 -43.23
C LYS A 347 43.49 9.45 -44.48
N LYS A 348 43.11 10.61 -45.00
CA LYS A 348 44.03 11.52 -45.67
C LYS A 348 44.20 12.74 -44.78
N SER A 349 45.44 13.02 -44.38
CA SER A 349 45.86 14.22 -43.68
C SER A 349 46.99 14.88 -44.51
N PRO A 350 47.36 16.15 -44.30
CA PRO A 350 47.04 17.27 -45.17
C PRO A 350 48.29 17.76 -45.93
N THR A 351 48.12 18.57 -46.98
CA THR A 351 49.22 19.34 -47.57
C THR A 351 48.95 20.82 -47.39
N LEU A 352 49.87 21.47 -46.68
CA LEU A 352 49.90 22.89 -46.32
C LEU A 352 50.67 23.66 -47.40
N ARG A 353 50.17 24.85 -47.80
CA ARG A 353 50.98 26.01 -48.26
C ARG A 353 50.06 27.20 -48.58
N LEU A 354 50.24 28.28 -47.83
CA LEU A 354 50.47 29.63 -48.35
C LEU A 354 51.05 30.50 -47.24
N THR A 355 52.19 31.09 -47.56
CA THR A 355 53.08 31.95 -46.79
C THR A 355 52.55 33.38 -46.69
N TYR A 356 52.71 34.03 -45.53
CA TYR A 356 53.10 35.45 -45.47
C TYR A 356 53.70 35.77 -44.09
N ASP A 357 54.74 36.61 -44.11
CA ASP A 357 55.77 36.80 -43.09
C ASP A 357 55.45 37.81 -41.97
N ALA A 358 56.19 37.63 -40.87
CA ALA A 358 56.78 38.61 -39.94
C ALA A 358 55.87 39.47 -39.03
N GLU A 359 55.99 39.35 -37.70
CA GLU A 359 56.95 40.10 -36.85
C GLU A 359 56.68 39.90 -35.33
N HIS A 360 57.79 39.79 -34.58
CA HIS A 360 58.10 40.30 -33.24
C HIS A 360 57.28 40.00 -31.94
N SER A 361 58.05 39.45 -30.98
CA SER A 361 58.25 39.93 -29.59
C SER A 361 57.41 39.38 -28.42
N PHE A 362 58.04 38.47 -27.68
CA PHE A 362 58.42 38.51 -26.25
C PHE A 362 57.51 39.14 -25.16
N SER A 363 57.38 38.34 -24.08
CA SER A 363 57.17 38.66 -22.65
C SER A 363 55.82 39.08 -22.06
N ASP A 364 55.41 38.20 -21.15
CA ASP A 364 55.10 38.45 -19.73
C ASP A 364 53.69 38.80 -19.24
N LYS A 365 53.45 38.20 -18.07
CA LYS A 365 52.30 38.24 -17.18
C LYS A 365 52.02 39.65 -16.65
N LEU A 366 50.75 39.97 -16.42
CA LEU A 366 50.17 40.22 -15.08
C LEU A 366 48.70 40.71 -15.19
N THR A 367 47.89 40.20 -14.26
CA THR A 367 46.68 40.75 -13.62
C THR A 367 46.09 42.08 -14.12
N GLU A 368 44.77 42.11 -14.32
CA GLU A 368 43.85 42.86 -13.43
C GLU A 368 42.35 42.57 -13.70
N THR A 369 41.60 42.69 -12.61
CA THR A 369 40.14 42.73 -12.40
C THR A 369 39.39 43.74 -13.27
N VAL A 370 38.09 43.51 -13.58
CA VAL A 370 36.97 44.47 -13.39
C VAL A 370 35.60 43.74 -13.40
N ASN A 371 34.73 44.25 -12.51
CA ASN A 371 33.37 43.89 -12.14
C ASN A 371 32.24 44.34 -13.12
N LEU A 372 31.09 43.65 -12.98
CA LEU A 372 29.68 44.10 -12.95
C LEU A 372 29.10 45.08 -13.99
N THR A 373 27.93 44.70 -14.54
CA THR A 373 26.67 45.47 -14.76
C THR A 373 25.76 44.59 -15.65
N SER A 374 24.43 44.58 -15.65
CA SER A 374 23.36 45.30 -14.97
C SER A 374 22.03 44.58 -15.26
N TRP A 375 21.07 44.64 -14.34
CA TRP A 375 19.65 44.34 -14.57
C TRP A 375 18.89 45.62 -14.90
N PRO A 376 17.79 45.58 -15.67
CA PRO A 376 16.75 46.59 -15.58
C PRO A 376 15.47 46.05 -14.94
N HIS A 377 15.00 46.76 -13.91
CA HIS A 377 13.59 46.85 -13.52
C HIS A 377 12.92 47.99 -14.29
N LEU A 378 11.59 47.89 -14.49
CA LEU A 378 10.53 48.92 -14.44
C LEU A 378 9.24 48.22 -14.94
N SER A 379 8.28 47.82 -14.09
CA SER A 379 7.26 48.58 -13.35
C SER A 379 6.09 49.08 -14.20
N GLY A 380 4.90 48.69 -13.75
CA GLY A 380 3.58 49.25 -14.04
C GLY A 380 2.62 48.72 -12.98
#